data_AF-A0AAE6WNP0-F1
#
_entry.id   AF-A0AAE6WNP0-F1
#
_cell.length_a   1.000
_cell.length_b   1.000
_cell.length_c   1.000
_cell.angle_alpha   90.00
_cell.angle_beta   90.00
_cell.angle_gamma   90.00
#
_symmetry.space_group_name_H-M   'P 1'
#
loop_
_entity.id
_entity.type
_entity.pdbx_description
1 polymer ?
#
loop_
_entity_poly.entity_id
_entity_poly.type
_entity_poly.pdbx_seq_one_letter_code
_entity_poly.pdbx_strand_id
1 'polypeptide(L)'
;MKVQEVRLEDHFGVTKSRYIPLNLDNQPIVPVVKYLKYLDKLSKAENTLKSYCYHLMLYFKFLDEEGKVYEDVSLDLLSDFIGWLRHAQEDWHLARAALFARATDG
;
A
#
# COMPACT_ATOMS: atom_id res chain seq x y z
N MET A 1 -2.33 -4.77 -7.26
CA MET A 1 -1.06 -4.39 -6.58
C MET A 1 -1.04 -4.97 -5.16
N LYS A 2 0.14 -5.21 -4.58
CA LYS A 2 0.29 -5.78 -3.22
C LYS A 2 1.52 -5.22 -2.51
N VAL A 3 1.59 -5.41 -1.20
CA VAL A 3 2.81 -5.16 -0.41
C VAL A 3 3.44 -6.51 -0.06
N GLN A 4 4.73 -6.66 -0.35
CA GLN A 4 5.53 -7.79 0.10
C GLN A 4 6.36 -7.39 1.31
N GLU A 5 6.23 -8.16 2.40
CA GLU A 5 7.11 -8.06 3.56
C GLU A 5 8.34 -8.95 3.35
N VAL A 6 9.53 -8.39 3.57
CA VAL A 6 10.82 -9.08 3.48
C VAL A 6 11.55 -8.90 4.80
N ARG A 7 12.01 -9.98 5.40
CA ARG A 7 12.82 -9.94 6.63
C ARG A 7 14.29 -10.00 6.24
N LEU A 8 15.05 -9.01 6.68
CA LEU A 8 16.48 -8.91 6.44
C LEU A 8 17.20 -8.89 7.78
N GLU A 9 18.18 -9.78 7.94
CA GLU A 9 19.08 -9.77 9.07
C GLU A 9 20.23 -8.80 8.78
N ASP A 10 20.55 -7.91 9.72
CA ASP A 10 21.75 -7.10 9.63
C ASP A 10 22.98 -7.84 10.17
N HIS A 11 24.15 -7.23 10.04
CA HIS A 11 25.43 -7.83 10.44
C HIS A 11 25.58 -8.03 11.96
N PHE A 12 24.65 -7.52 12.77
CA PHE A 12 24.59 -7.76 14.21
C PHE A 12 23.58 -8.86 14.58
N GLY A 13 22.99 -9.54 13.60
CA GLY A 13 21.96 -10.55 13.82
C GLY A 13 20.57 -9.97 14.09
N VAL A 14 20.37 -8.66 13.92
CA VAL A 14 19.07 -8.02 14.14
C VAL A 14 18.23 -8.16 12.88
N THR A 15 17.12 -8.89 12.97
CA THR A 15 16.14 -8.99 11.89
C THR A 15 15.28 -7.73 11.83
N LYS A 16 15.19 -7.12 10.65
CA LYS A 16 14.30 -5.99 10.36
C LYS A 16 13.35 -6.35 9.22
N SER A 17 12.10 -5.93 9.33
CA SER A 17 11.17 -6.04 8.20
C SER A 17 11.39 -4.89 7.21
N ARG A 18 11.16 -5.18 5.93
CA ARG A 18 11.13 -4.23 4.82
C ARG A 18 9.86 -4.47 4.03
N TYR A 19 9.24 -3.39 3.59
CA TYR A 19 7.97 -3.43 2.86
C TYR A 19 8.22 -2.95 1.43
N ILE A 20 7.88 -3.78 0.46
CA ILE A 20 8.08 -3.49 -0.97
C ILE A 20 6.71 -3.49 -1.65
N PRO A 21 6.25 -2.34 -2.18
CA PRO A 21 5.02 -2.30 -2.96
C PRO A 21 5.31 -2.84 -4.37
N LEU A 22 4.48 -3.77 -4.81
CA LEU A 22 4.57 -4.41 -6.12
C LEU A 22 3.36 -4.04 -6.98
N ASN A 23 3.62 -3.69 -8.25
CA ASN A 23 2.60 -3.43 -9.25
C ASN A 23 1.90 -4.74 -9.71
N LEU A 24 1.05 -4.67 -10.74
CA LEU A 24 0.35 -5.84 -11.27
C LEU A 24 1.28 -6.89 -11.90
N ASP A 25 2.41 -6.46 -12.45
CA ASP A 25 3.46 -7.33 -13.02
C ASP A 25 4.42 -7.90 -11.96
N ASN A 26 4.10 -7.76 -10.66
CA ASN A 26 4.98 -8.10 -9.53
C ASN A 26 6.35 -7.38 -9.54
N GLN A 27 6.44 -6.23 -10.19
CA GLN A 27 7.62 -5.37 -10.18
C GLN A 27 7.51 -4.30 -9.09
N PRO A 28 8.62 -3.90 -8.45
CA PRO A 28 8.60 -2.85 -7.44
C PRO A 28 8.13 -1.50 -8.00
N ILE A 29 7.27 -0.81 -7.25
CA ILE A 29 6.90 0.58 -7.55
C ILE A 29 8.06 1.47 -7.14
N VAL A 30 8.99 1.70 -8.08
CA VAL A 30 10.31 2.31 -7.83
C VAL A 30 10.24 3.66 -7.10
N PRO A 31 9.35 4.61 -7.43
CA PRO A 31 9.24 5.87 -6.70
C PRO A 31 8.95 5.67 -5.20
N VAL A 32 8.06 4.73 -4.88
CA VAL A 32 7.69 4.42 -3.49
C VAL A 32 8.86 3.76 -2.76
N VAL A 33 9.54 2.79 -3.39
CA VAL A 33 10.73 2.15 -2.80
C VAL A 33 11.83 3.17 -2.49
N LYS A 34 12.08 4.13 -3.40
CA LYS A 34 13.05 5.21 -3.18
C LYS A 34 12.66 6.09 -1.98
N TYR A 35 11.39 6.45 -1.86
CA TYR A 35 10.90 7.25 -0.75
C TYR A 35 10.95 6.50 0.59
N LEU A 36 10.58 5.22 0.63
CA LEU A 36 10.71 4.39 1.84
C LEU A 36 12.17 4.25 2.28
N LYS A 37 13.11 4.09 1.32
CA LYS A 37 14.55 4.08 1.63
C LYS A 37 15.02 5.41 2.22
N TYR A 38 14.47 6.53 1.78
CA TYR A 38 14.73 7.84 2.39
C TYR A 38 14.19 7.90 3.83
N LEU A 39 12.96 7.46 4.08
CA LEU A 39 12.39 7.41 5.44
C LEU A 39 13.15 6.47 6.38
N ASP A 40 13.64 5.34 5.89
CA ASP A 40 14.48 4.40 6.64
C ASP A 40 15.81 5.06 7.04
N LYS A 41 16.43 5.85 6.15
CA LYS A 41 17.62 6.65 6.47
C LYS A 41 17.37 7.70 7.55
N LEU A 42 16.15 8.23 7.65
CA LEU A 42 15.73 9.12 8.74
C LEU A 42 15.39 8.37 10.03
N SER A 43 15.64 7.05 10.10
CA SER A 43 15.33 6.20 11.25
C SER A 43 13.85 6.27 11.68
N LYS A 44 12.95 6.41 10.70
CA LYS A 44 11.50 6.28 10.98
C LYS A 44 11.19 4.87 11.47
N ALA A 45 10.25 4.78 12.41
CA ALA A 45 9.85 3.51 12.99
C ALA A 45 9.30 2.54 11.93
N GLU A 46 9.45 1.24 12.17
CA GLU A 46 9.00 0.19 11.23
C GLU A 46 7.51 0.28 10.90
N ASN A 47 6.67 0.51 11.90
CA ASN A 47 5.22 0.72 11.70
C ASN A 47 4.94 1.94 10.82
N THR A 48 5.75 3.00 10.92
CA THR A 48 5.63 4.17 10.04
C THR A 48 5.97 3.78 8.61
N LEU A 49 7.09 3.09 8.37
CA LEU A 49 7.47 2.60 7.03
C LEU A 49 6.40 1.68 6.43
N LYS A 50 5.83 0.78 7.25
CA LYS A 50 4.71 -0.08 6.86
C LYS A 50 3.53 0.74 6.38
N SER A 51 3.03 1.66 7.20
CA SER A 51 1.87 2.49 6.86
C SER A 51 2.11 3.32 5.60
N TYR A 52 3.28 3.94 5.46
CA TYR A 52 3.64 4.67 4.23
C TYR A 52 3.63 3.76 3.01
N CYS A 53 4.20 2.55 3.10
CA CYS A 53 4.22 1.60 1.99
C CYS A 53 2.81 1.22 1.55
N TYR A 54 1.93 0.91 2.50
CA TYR A 54 0.54 0.54 2.20
C TYR A 54 -0.23 1.71 1.58
N HIS A 55 -0.15 2.90 2.16
CA HIS A 55 -0.92 4.05 1.68
C HIS A 55 -0.45 4.50 0.30
N LEU A 56 0.86 4.50 0.05
CA LEU A 56 1.41 4.83 -1.26
C LEU A 56 1.07 3.74 -2.30
N MET A 57 1.06 2.45 -1.92
CA MET A 57 0.60 1.39 -2.81
C MET A 57 -0.88 1.59 -3.21
N LEU A 58 -1.75 1.96 -2.27
CA LEU A 58 -3.15 2.26 -2.56
C LEU A 58 -3.29 3.45 -3.53
N TYR A 59 -2.49 4.50 -3.36
CA TYR A 59 -2.50 5.63 -4.29
C TYR A 59 -2.09 5.22 -5.70
N PHE A 60 -1.01 4.44 -5.85
CA PHE A 60 -0.60 3.93 -7.16
C PHE A 60 -1.62 2.96 -7.78
N LYS A 61 -2.32 2.18 -6.95
CA LYS A 61 -3.43 1.33 -7.42
C LYS A 61 -4.57 2.18 -7.98
N PHE A 62 -4.96 3.25 -7.27
CA PHE A 62 -5.96 4.20 -7.75
C PHE A 62 -5.53 4.85 -9.08
N LEU A 63 -4.28 5.30 -9.18
CA LEU A 63 -3.76 5.90 -10.41
C LEU A 63 -3.83 4.94 -11.60
N ASP A 64 -3.49 3.67 -11.38
CA ASP A 64 -3.56 2.62 -12.41
C ASP A 64 -5.00 2.37 -12.89
N GLU A 65 -5.96 2.32 -11.97
CA GLU A 65 -7.39 2.17 -12.29
C GLU A 65 -7.95 3.38 -13.06
N GLU A 66 -7.45 4.58 -12.77
CA GLU A 66 -7.84 5.84 -13.43
C GLU A 66 -7.05 6.13 -14.71
N GLY A 67 -6.03 5.32 -15.04
CA GLY A 67 -5.14 5.55 -16.18
C GLY A 67 -4.28 6.82 -16.06
N LYS A 68 -3.91 7.20 -14.83
CA LYS A 68 -3.15 8.41 -14.48
C LYS A 68 -1.73 8.07 -14.02
N VAL A 69 -0.82 9.04 -14.06
CA VAL A 69 0.55 8.91 -13.54
C VAL A 69 0.76 9.84 -12.33
N TYR A 70 1.67 9.47 -11.42
CA TYR A 70 1.82 10.17 -10.14
C TYR A 70 2.49 11.54 -10.27
N GLU A 71 3.20 11.78 -11.38
CA GLU A 71 3.80 13.06 -11.72
C GLU A 71 2.75 14.16 -11.99
N ASP A 72 1.53 13.78 -12.41
CA ASP A 72 0.44 14.69 -12.76
C ASP A 72 -0.48 15.00 -11.55
N VAL A 73 0.06 14.93 -10.33
CA VAL A 73 -0.73 15.12 -9.11
C VAL A 73 -1.36 16.51 -9.03
N SER A 74 -2.67 16.54 -8.79
CA SER A 74 -3.47 17.75 -8.58
C SER A 74 -4.38 17.62 -7.36
N LEU A 75 -4.94 18.74 -6.87
CA LEU A 75 -5.92 18.72 -5.77
C LEU A 75 -7.19 17.95 -6.13
N ASP A 76 -7.64 18.05 -7.38
CA ASP A 76 -8.81 17.31 -7.87
C ASP A 76 -8.51 15.81 -7.85
N LEU A 77 -7.33 15.40 -8.34
CA LEU A 77 -6.91 14.00 -8.32
C LEU A 77 -6.81 13.43 -6.90
N LEU A 78 -6.34 14.23 -5.93
CA LEU A 78 -6.32 13.83 -4.54
C LEU A 78 -7.74 13.71 -3.97
N SER A 79 -8.65 14.58 -4.38
CA SER A 79 -10.07 14.51 -3.96
C SER A 79 -10.74 13.25 -4.50
N ASP A 80 -10.48 12.91 -5.77
CA ASP A 80 -10.91 11.65 -6.39
C ASP A 80 -10.34 10.45 -5.63
N PHE A 81 -9.06 10.47 -5.27
CA PHE A 81 -8.43 9.40 -4.48
C PHE A 81 -9.11 9.20 -3.12
N ILE A 82 -9.48 10.27 -2.41
CA ILE A 82 -10.21 10.17 -1.15
C ILE A 82 -11.63 9.62 -1.38
N GLY A 83 -12.28 9.97 -2.50
CA GLY A 83 -13.53 9.34 -2.93
C GLY A 83 -13.37 7.83 -3.13
N TRP A 84 -12.38 7.44 -3.93
CA TRP A 84 -12.05 6.05 -4.23
C TRP A 84 -11.74 5.22 -2.98
N LEU A 85 -10.97 5.76 -2.03
CA LEU A 85 -10.68 5.06 -0.77
C LEU A 85 -11.93 4.73 0.04
N ARG A 86 -12.93 5.62 0.05
CA ARG A 86 -14.19 5.38 0.77
C ARG A 86 -14.97 4.22 0.15
N HIS A 87 -15.08 4.18 -1.17
CA HIS A 87 -15.71 3.07 -1.88
C HIS A 87 -14.97 1.75 -1.69
N ALA A 88 -13.64 1.75 -1.76
CA ALA A 88 -12.83 0.55 -1.52
C ALA A 88 -13.00 -0.01 -0.09
N GLN A 89 -13.22 0.85 0.91
CA GLN A 89 -13.54 0.42 2.27
C GLN A 89 -14.94 -0.19 2.37
N GLU A 90 -15.94 0.45 1.74
CA GLU A 90 -17.31 -0.06 1.69
C GLU A 90 -17.37 -1.46 1.07
N ASP A 91 -16.71 -1.66 -0.08
CA ASP A 91 -16.62 -2.97 -0.75
C ASP A 91 -15.98 -4.04 0.14
N TRP A 92 -14.91 -3.70 0.86
CA TRP A 92 -14.28 -4.59 1.83
C TRP A 92 -15.25 -4.98 2.96
N HIS A 93 -15.99 -4.03 3.51
CA HIS A 93 -16.95 -4.29 4.58
C HIS A 93 -18.10 -5.17 4.11
N LEU A 94 -18.60 -4.93 2.89
CA LEU A 94 -19.65 -5.74 2.25
C LEU A 94 -19.16 -7.16 1.95
N ALA A 95 -17.98 -7.31 1.36
CA ALA A 95 -17.39 -8.62 1.08
C ALA A 95 -17.16 -9.43 2.36
N ARG A 96 -16.70 -8.76 3.42
CA ARG A 96 -16.49 -9.39 4.73
C ARG A 96 -17.80 -9.78 5.41
N ALA A 97 -18.82 -8.93 5.36
CA ALA A 97 -20.16 -9.26 5.87
C ALA A 97 -20.78 -10.45 5.13
N ALA A 98 -20.63 -10.51 3.80
CA ALA A 98 -21.11 -11.63 2.98
C ALA A 98 -20.39 -12.96 3.31
N LEU A 99 -19.09 -12.93 3.58
CA LEU A 99 -18.33 -14.10 4.03
C LEU A 99 -18.81 -14.60 5.42
N PHE A 100 -19.12 -13.68 6.34
CA PHE A 100 -19.63 -14.05 7.66
C PHE A 100 -21.05 -14.62 7.62
N ALA A 101 -21.96 -14.05 6.82
CA ALA A 101 -23.32 -14.58 6.66
C ALA A 101 -23.32 -16.03 6.13
N ARG A 102 -22.45 -16.32 5.15
CA ARG A 102 -22.31 -17.69 4.60
C ARG A 102 -21.72 -18.70 5.58
N ALA A 103 -21.01 -18.25 6.61
CA ALA A 103 -20.40 -19.11 7.62
C ALA A 103 -21.35 -19.45 8.79
N THR A 104 -22.46 -18.72 8.93
CA THR A 104 -23.47 -18.94 9.98
C THR A 104 -24.69 -19.75 9.51
N ASP A 105 -24.81 -19.99 8.21
CA ASP A 105 -25.93 -20.71 7.59
C ASP A 105 -25.64 -22.22 7.38
N GLY A 106 -24.69 -22.80 8.15
CA GLY A 106 -24.24 -24.19 8.06
C GLY A 106 -24.28 -24.95 9.37
#